data_AF-A0A502L0C6-F1
#
_entry.id   AF-A0A502L0C6-F1
#
_cell.length_a   1.000
_cell.length_b   1.000
_cell.length_c   1.000
_cell.angle_alpha   90.00
_cell.angle_beta   90.00
_cell.angle_gamma   90.00
#
_symmetry.space_group_name_H-M   'P 1'
#
loop_
_entity.id
_entity.type
_entity.pdbx_description
1 polymer ?
#
loop_
_entity_poly.entity_id
_entity_poly.type
_entity_poly.pdbx_seq_one_letter_code
_entity_poly.pdbx_strand_id
1 'polypeptide(L)'
;MSFKEEAFYQFIMEKVSNKIGETKAASLDENLNLIEHGILDSLDFISMLMELEMKFGLDLDFEDVDPITFTSIQGLCLLLAGEVNATS
;
A
#
# COMPACT_ATOMS: atom_id res chain seq x y z
N MET A 1 6.52 -12.88 7.40
CA MET A 1 6.19 -11.47 7.64
C MET A 1 7.09 -10.89 8.70
N SER A 2 7.81 -9.80 8.38
CA SER A 2 8.56 -9.04 9.39
C SER A 2 7.61 -8.18 10.23
N PHE A 3 8.04 -7.72 11.41
CA PHE A 3 7.22 -6.80 12.22
C PHE A 3 6.88 -5.48 11.50
N LYS A 4 7.78 -5.01 10.61
CA LYS A 4 7.54 -3.80 9.80
C LYS A 4 6.47 -4.04 8.74
N GLU A 5 6.57 -5.16 8.04
CA GLU A 5 5.63 -5.56 6.99
C GLU A 5 4.20 -5.71 7.55
N GLU A 6 4.06 -6.31 8.73
CA GLU A 6 2.77 -6.38 9.44
C GLU A 6 2.22 -4.97 9.77
N ALA A 7 3.07 -4.05 10.23
CA ALA A 7 2.63 -2.70 10.55
C ALA A 7 2.16 -1.91 9.33
N PHE A 8 2.82 -2.08 8.18
CA PHE A 8 2.39 -1.50 6.90
C PHE A 8 1.07 -2.09 6.45
N TYR A 9 0.96 -3.42 6.50
CA TYR A 9 -0.25 -4.14 6.15
C TYR A 9 -1.46 -3.65 6.96
N GLN A 10 -1.32 -3.58 8.28
CA GLN A 10 -2.39 -3.10 9.17
C GLN A 10 -2.81 -1.66 8.84
N PHE A 11 -1.85 -0.78 8.54
CA PHE A 11 -2.16 0.60 8.16
C PHE A 11 -2.91 0.68 6.82
N ILE A 12 -2.45 -0.07 5.81
CA ILE A 12 -3.08 -0.10 4.48
C ILE A 12 -4.49 -0.68 4.59
N MET A 13 -4.66 -1.77 5.34
CA MET A 13 -5.96 -2.39 5.59
C MET A 13 -6.91 -1.49 6.38
N GLU A 14 -6.41 -0.69 7.31
CA GLU A 14 -7.20 0.34 7.97
C GLU A 14 -7.74 1.36 6.95
N LYS A 15 -6.90 1.84 6.02
CA LYS A 15 -7.32 2.80 4.98
C LYS A 15 -8.33 2.19 4.00
N VAL A 16 -8.06 0.98 3.54
CA VAL A 16 -8.97 0.26 2.64
C VAL A 16 -10.30 -0.02 3.32
N SER A 17 -10.30 -0.55 4.55
CA SER A 17 -11.52 -0.86 5.28
C SER A 17 -12.35 0.39 5.62
N ASN A 18 -11.72 1.53 5.89
CA ASN A 18 -12.43 2.81 6.02
C ASN A 18 -13.15 3.25 4.73
N LYS A 19 -12.63 2.86 3.56
CA LYS A 19 -13.20 3.23 2.26
C LYS A 19 -14.31 2.28 1.79
N ILE A 20 -14.15 0.97 1.99
CA ILE A 20 -15.08 -0.05 1.46
C ILE A 20 -15.85 -0.83 2.53
N GLY A 21 -15.56 -0.60 3.81
CA GLY A 21 -16.11 -1.32 4.96
C GLY A 21 -15.33 -2.58 5.32
N GLU A 22 -15.25 -2.89 6.62
CA GLU A 22 -14.48 -4.02 7.17
C GLU A 22 -14.84 -5.37 6.54
N THR A 23 -16.13 -5.66 6.36
CA THR A 23 -16.58 -6.94 5.80
C THR A 23 -16.11 -7.14 4.36
N LYS A 24 -16.08 -6.08 3.54
CA LYS A 24 -15.59 -6.19 2.16
C LYS A 24 -14.07 -6.28 2.13
N ALA A 25 -13.39 -5.48 2.93
CA ALA A 25 -11.93 -5.50 3.05
C ALA A 25 -11.40 -6.87 3.48
N ALA A 26 -12.06 -7.55 4.43
CA ALA A 26 -11.66 -8.88 4.90
C ALA A 26 -11.74 -9.98 3.82
N SER A 27 -12.43 -9.74 2.71
CA SER A 27 -12.56 -10.67 1.58
C SER A 27 -11.83 -10.20 0.31
N LEU A 28 -11.07 -9.11 0.40
CA LEU A 28 -10.35 -8.53 -0.72
C LEU A 28 -9.15 -9.41 -1.09
N ASP A 29 -8.89 -9.58 -2.38
CA ASP A 29 -7.62 -10.14 -2.85
C ASP A 29 -6.52 -9.10 -2.68
N GLU A 30 -5.48 -9.42 -1.93
CA GLU A 30 -4.38 -8.50 -1.62
C GLU A 30 -3.49 -8.19 -2.83
N ASN A 31 -3.59 -8.97 -3.91
CA ASN A 31 -2.89 -8.74 -5.17
C ASN A 31 -3.68 -7.84 -6.14
N LEU A 32 -4.91 -7.49 -5.78
CA LEU A 32 -5.79 -6.65 -6.60
C LEU A 32 -5.27 -5.21 -6.65
N ASN A 33 -5.29 -4.60 -7.84
CA ASN A 33 -4.93 -3.20 -8.03
C ASN A 33 -6.01 -2.29 -7.42
N LEU A 34 -5.66 -1.60 -6.34
CA LEU A 34 -6.57 -0.77 -5.55
C LEU A 34 -7.14 0.40 -6.36
N ILE A 35 -6.41 0.89 -7.36
CA ILE A 35 -6.80 2.04 -8.19
C ILE A 35 -7.69 1.58 -9.34
N GLU A 36 -7.25 0.58 -10.10
CA GLU A 36 -8.00 0.08 -11.28
C GLU A 36 -9.38 -0.46 -10.91
N HIS A 37 -9.50 -1.06 -9.73
CA HIS A 37 -10.77 -1.57 -9.22
C HIS A 37 -11.60 -0.51 -8.48
N GLY A 38 -11.11 0.74 -8.40
CA GLY A 38 -11.82 1.85 -7.77
C GLY A 38 -12.00 1.70 -6.25
N ILE A 39 -11.14 0.91 -5.60
CA ILE A 39 -11.11 0.80 -4.14
C ILE A 39 -10.61 2.12 -3.56
N LEU A 40 -9.51 2.62 -4.10
CA LEU A 40 -8.98 3.95 -3.86
C LEU A 40 -8.96 4.71 -5.18
N ASP A 41 -9.24 6.01 -5.16
CA ASP A 41 -8.87 6.85 -6.29
C ASP A 41 -7.37 7.23 -6.21
N SER A 42 -6.85 7.88 -7.25
CA SER A 42 -5.44 8.25 -7.29
C SER A 42 -5.03 9.23 -6.18
N LEU A 43 -5.94 10.10 -5.73
CA LEU A 43 -5.65 11.09 -4.68
C LEU A 43 -5.66 10.44 -3.29
N ASP A 44 -6.61 9.53 -3.05
CA ASP A 44 -6.65 8.71 -1.85
C ASP A 44 -5.37 7.87 -1.73
N PHE A 45 -4.93 7.27 -2.84
CA PHE A 45 -3.72 6.47 -2.88
C PHE A 45 -2.47 7.31 -2.59
N ILE A 46 -2.29 8.46 -3.23
CA ILE A 46 -1.18 9.38 -2.95
C ILE A 46 -1.23 9.85 -1.48
N SER A 47 -2.41 10.16 -0.95
CA SER A 47 -2.57 10.56 0.45
C SER A 47 -2.14 9.44 1.40
N MET A 48 -2.51 8.20 1.11
CA MET A 48 -2.08 7.04 1.87
C MET A 48 -0.56 6.86 1.86
N LEU A 49 0.10 7.06 0.71
CA LEU A 49 1.56 6.99 0.61
C LEU A 49 2.26 8.06 1.46
N MET A 50 1.79 9.32 1.39
CA MET A 50 2.33 10.39 2.24
C MET A 50 2.15 10.10 3.73
N GLU A 51 1.01 9.53 4.13
CA GLU A 51 0.79 9.14 5.51
C GLU A 51 1.68 7.98 5.96
N LEU A 52 1.94 6.99 5.10
CA LEU A 52 2.91 5.93 5.35
C LEU A 52 4.31 6.51 5.58
N GLU A 53 4.75 7.40 4.70
CA GLU A 53 6.03 8.09 4.78
C GLU A 53 6.19 8.82 6.11
N MET A 54 5.21 9.67 6.47
CA MET A 54 5.22 10.42 7.72
C MET A 54 5.12 9.54 8.97
N LYS A 55 4.26 8.52 8.97
CA LYS A 55 3.98 7.68 10.15
C LYS A 55 5.14 6.75 10.47
N PHE A 56 5.82 6.25 9.45
CA PHE A 56 6.89 5.26 9.62
C PHE A 56 8.29 5.83 9.38
N GLY A 57 8.40 7.12 9.01
CA GLY A 57 9.68 7.77 8.71
C GLY A 57 10.38 7.15 7.51
N LEU A 58 9.59 6.81 6.48
CA LEU A 58 10.11 6.24 5.24
C LEU A 58 10.56 7.38 4.31
N ASP A 59 11.36 7.05 3.32
CA ASP A 59 11.69 7.92 2.20
C ASP A 59 11.25 7.14 0.95
N LEU A 60 10.08 7.49 0.43
CA LEU A 60 9.42 6.72 -0.62
C LEU A 60 9.75 7.33 -1.98
N ASP A 61 10.64 6.67 -2.70
CA ASP A 61 10.93 7.00 -4.09
C ASP A 61 10.32 5.94 -5.02
N PHE A 62 9.43 6.40 -5.91
CA PHE A 62 8.72 5.58 -6.88
C PHE A 62 9.08 5.94 -8.32
N GLU A 63 10.06 6.80 -8.56
CA GLU A 63 10.34 7.36 -9.89
C GLU A 63 10.67 6.27 -10.93
N ASP A 64 11.40 5.24 -10.52
CA ASP A 64 11.79 4.09 -11.36
C ASP A 64 10.96 2.82 -11.13
N VAL A 65 9.86 2.93 -10.37
CA VAL A 65 9.02 1.79 -10.00
C VAL A 65 7.75 1.76 -10.84
N ASP A 66 7.47 0.64 -11.52
CA ASP A 66 6.22 0.47 -12.26
C ASP A 66 5.02 0.50 -11.27
N PRO A 67 4.02 1.38 -11.47
CA PRO A 67 2.80 1.44 -10.65
C PRO A 67 2.13 0.09 -10.39
N ILE A 68 2.18 -0.84 -11.34
CA ILE A 68 1.58 -2.17 -11.19
C ILE A 68 2.21 -2.95 -10.03
N THR A 69 3.46 -2.63 -9.65
CA THR A 69 4.18 -3.34 -8.58
C THR A 69 3.79 -2.89 -7.17
N PHE A 70 3.22 -1.69 -7.00
CA PHE A 70 2.89 -1.13 -5.67
C PHE A 70 1.43 -0.68 -5.53
N THR A 71 0.60 -0.87 -6.54
CA THR A 71 -0.83 -0.51 -6.49
C THR A 71 -1.72 -1.58 -5.84
N SER A 72 -1.17 -2.72 -5.44
CA SER A 72 -1.83 -3.74 -4.62
C SER A 72 -1.36 -3.69 -3.16
N ILE A 73 -2.15 -4.24 -2.23
CA ILE A 73 -1.78 -4.27 -0.80
C ILE A 73 -0.48 -5.04 -0.61
N GLN A 74 -0.39 -6.24 -1.21
CA GLN A 74 0.78 -7.09 -1.13
C GLN A 74 1.99 -6.41 -1.77
N GLY A 75 1.83 -5.84 -2.97
CA GLY A 75 2.91 -5.16 -3.69
C GLY A 75 3.47 -3.97 -2.92
N LEU A 76 2.59 -3.14 -2.37
CA LEU A 76 2.98 -2.01 -1.54
C LEU A 76 3.70 -2.48 -0.26
N CYS A 77 3.19 -3.48 0.45
CA CYS A 77 3.85 -3.99 1.67
C CYS A 77 5.27 -4.50 1.39
N LEU A 78 5.46 -5.25 0.30
CA LEU A 78 6.77 -5.79 -0.10
C LEU A 78 7.76 -4.66 -0.44
N LEU A 79 7.28 -3.65 -1.16
CA LEU A 79 8.10 -2.50 -1.52
C LEU A 79 8.51 -1.69 -0.27
N LEU A 80 7.56 -1.41 0.64
CA LEU A 80 7.83 -0.69 1.89
C LEU A 80 8.75 -1.47 2.84
N ALA A 81 8.70 -2.81 2.81
CA ALA A 81 9.60 -3.66 3.60
C ALA A 81 11.05 -3.64 3.07
N GLY A 82 11.31 -3.02 1.91
CA GLY A 82 12.62 -3.00 1.27
C GLY A 82 12.97 -4.32 0.58
N GLU A 83 11.98 -5.18 0.30
CA GLU A 83 12.18 -6.41 -0.46
C GLU A 83 12.22 -6.15 -1.98
N VAL A 84 11.79 -4.95 -2.41
CA VAL A 84 11.99 -4.41 -3.73
C VAL A 84 12.88 -3.17 -3.58
N ASN A 85 14.18 -3.29 -3.85
CA ASN A 85 15.08 -2.14 -3.83
C ASN A 85 14.72 -1.21 -5.00
N ALA A 86 14.09 -0.07 -4.72
CA ALA A 86 14.06 1.10 -5.62
C ALA A 86 15.42 1.85 -5.59
N THR A 87 16.53 1.10 -5.59
CA THR A 87 17.89 1.67 -5.62
C THR A 87 18.76 0.88 -6.58
N SER A 88 19.15 1.53 -7.66
CA SER A 88 20.44 1.34 -8.33
C SER A 88 20.96 2.69 -8.80
#